data_AF-A0A969T507-F1
#
_entry.id   AF-A0A969T507-F1
#
_cell.length_a   1.000
_cell.length_b   1.000
_cell.length_c   1.000
_cell.angle_alpha   90.00
_cell.angle_beta   90.00
_cell.angle_gamma   90.00
#
_symmetry.space_group_name_H-M   'P 1'
#
loop_
_entity.id
_entity.type
_entity.pdbx_description
1 polymer ?
#
loop_
_entity_poly.entity_id
_entity_poly.type
_entity_poly.pdbx_seq_one_letter_code
_entity_poly.pdbx_strand_id
1 'polypeptide(L)'
;MPSILPPPRTAYRTVLQLCVRQKGLRKLIAWAYSNHGTARTAQMADDLKAMGFRYATQAAVSISVEDLQVPPRKRELLALAEAEIEAALDRYTRGEITEVERYQKVIDTWNQANDEIKNELMANFEENDPLNSVYMMANSGARGNVSQVRQLVGMRGLMANPQGEIIDLPIKTNFREGLTVTEYIISSYGARKGLVDTALRTADSGYLTRRLVDVSQDVIVREHDCGTTRGVMIETLRDSDRVMVALEDRLIGRVLAEDIVDPVTGEVMATRNTPVNHATAARVAAAGIEQAVVRSPLTCEANRSVCRYCYGWSMAHSQLVDMGEAVGIIAAQSIGEPGTQLTMRTFHTGGVFTGEVARQLRAPFAGKVKFDRGLRTRAYRTRHGEDALQAES
;
A
#
# COMPACT_ATOMS: atom_id res chain seq x y z
N MET A 1 -14.83 34.28 4.06
CA MET A 1 -14.72 33.15 3.13
C MET A 1 -16.10 32.54 2.98
N PRO A 2 -16.71 32.51 1.77
CA PRO A 2 -17.97 31.80 1.59
C PRO A 2 -17.73 30.33 1.97
N SER A 3 -18.68 29.74 2.70
CA SER A 3 -18.61 28.37 3.18
C SER A 3 -18.66 27.40 2.00
N ILE A 4 -17.49 27.09 1.43
CA ILE A 4 -17.29 26.05 0.41
C ILE A 4 -17.75 24.69 0.92
N LEU A 5 -17.77 24.53 2.25
CA LEU A 5 -18.26 23.35 2.90
C LEU A 5 -19.77 23.46 3.15
N PRO A 6 -20.54 22.39 2.90
CA PRO A 6 -21.92 22.31 3.34
C PRO A 6 -22.01 22.54 4.87
N PRO A 7 -23.13 23.08 5.37
CA PRO A 7 -23.25 23.55 6.75
C PRO A 7 -22.88 22.43 7.75
N PRO A 8 -22.02 22.71 8.75
CA PRO A 8 -21.39 21.66 9.53
C PRO A 8 -22.35 21.06 10.57
N ARG A 9 -22.60 19.75 10.49
CA ARG A 9 -22.90 18.95 11.69
C ARG A 9 -21.57 18.48 12.28
N THR A 10 -21.08 19.23 13.27
CA THR A 10 -20.11 18.92 14.37
C THR A 10 -18.85 18.06 14.14
N ALA A 11 -18.79 17.12 13.20
CA ALA A 11 -17.67 16.18 13.01
C ALA A 11 -16.46 16.75 12.23
N TYR A 12 -16.62 17.90 11.54
CA TYR A 12 -15.61 18.40 10.58
C TYR A 12 -14.55 19.35 11.13
N ARG A 13 -14.69 19.80 12.39
CA ARG A 13 -13.75 20.76 12.99
C ARG A 13 -12.33 20.18 13.10
N THR A 14 -12.22 18.88 13.34
CA THR A 14 -10.93 18.20 13.55
C THR A 14 -10.16 17.95 12.24
N VAL A 15 -10.85 17.77 11.11
CA VAL A 15 -10.20 17.47 9.80
C VAL A 15 -9.58 18.72 9.17
N LEU A 16 -10.18 19.89 9.38
CA LEU A 16 -9.70 21.17 8.83
C LEU A 16 -8.68 21.89 9.72
N GLN A 17 -8.55 21.49 10.99
CA GLN A 17 -7.52 22.01 11.90
C GLN A 17 -6.12 21.44 11.62
N LEU A 18 -6.00 20.46 10.72
CA LEU A 18 -4.75 19.77 10.37
C LEU A 18 -4.36 20.05 8.92
N CYS A 19 -3.05 20.02 8.64
CA CYS A 19 -2.50 20.08 7.28
C CYS A 19 -3.11 18.96 6.42
N VAL A 20 -3.91 19.34 5.41
CA VAL A 20 -4.67 18.38 4.60
C VAL A 20 -3.80 17.82 3.48
N ARG A 21 -3.39 16.56 3.62
CA ARG A 21 -2.65 15.81 2.60
C ARG A 21 -3.59 15.23 1.53
N GLN A 22 -3.04 14.71 0.42
CA GLN A 22 -3.81 14.10 -0.66
C GLN A 22 -4.83 13.04 -0.17
N LYS A 23 -4.43 12.19 0.79
CA LYS A 23 -5.32 11.18 1.40
C LYS A 23 -6.47 11.81 2.19
N GLY A 24 -6.22 12.94 2.87
CA GLY A 24 -7.25 13.70 3.58
C GLY A 24 -8.28 14.30 2.63
N LEU A 25 -7.84 14.86 1.50
CA LEU A 25 -8.74 15.38 0.45
C LEU A 25 -9.63 14.28 -0.14
N ARG A 26 -9.10 13.07 -0.39
CA ARG A 26 -9.92 11.94 -0.86
C ARG A 26 -11.01 11.56 0.14
N LYS A 27 -10.69 11.53 1.44
CA LYS A 27 -11.67 11.27 2.50
C LYS A 27 -12.73 12.37 2.56
N LEU A 28 -12.36 13.63 2.35
CA LEU A 28 -13.29 14.75 2.28
C LEU A 28 -14.27 14.62 1.12
N ILE A 29 -13.79 14.28 -0.08
CA ILE A 29 -14.64 14.06 -1.25
C ILE A 29 -15.57 12.86 -1.02
N ALA A 30 -15.06 11.74 -0.49
CA ALA A 30 -15.86 10.57 -0.17
C ALA A 30 -16.97 10.89 0.84
N TRP A 31 -16.64 11.64 1.90
CA TRP A 31 -17.62 12.09 2.89
C TRP A 31 -18.70 12.99 2.27
N ALA A 32 -18.30 13.94 1.40
CA ALA A 32 -19.26 14.81 0.73
C ALA A 32 -20.21 14.02 -0.18
N TYR A 33 -19.67 13.01 -0.88
CA TYR A 33 -20.45 12.12 -1.72
C TYR A 33 -21.51 11.36 -0.92
N SER A 34 -21.09 10.72 0.18
CA SER A 34 -21.99 9.94 1.03
C SER A 34 -23.09 10.76 1.71
N ASN A 35 -22.82 12.03 2.07
CA ASN A 35 -23.75 12.85 2.85
C ASN A 35 -24.58 13.85 2.02
N HIS A 36 -24.05 14.31 0.88
CA HIS A 36 -24.64 15.39 0.10
C HIS A 36 -24.88 15.04 -1.37
N GLY A 37 -24.51 13.83 -1.79
CA GLY A 37 -24.73 13.32 -3.14
C GLY A 37 -23.85 13.96 -4.22
N THR A 38 -24.03 13.51 -5.45
CA THR A 38 -23.14 13.80 -6.58
C THR A 38 -23.01 15.28 -6.92
N ALA A 39 -24.14 16.00 -7.04
CA ALA A 39 -24.14 17.38 -7.52
C ALA A 39 -23.41 18.34 -6.58
N ARG A 40 -23.65 18.22 -5.27
CA ARG A 40 -22.95 19.04 -4.26
C ARG A 40 -21.47 18.68 -4.15
N THR A 41 -21.15 17.40 -4.29
CA THR A 41 -19.76 16.93 -4.26
C THR A 41 -18.96 17.43 -5.46
N ALA A 42 -19.57 17.45 -6.65
CA ALA A 42 -18.96 18.00 -7.85
C ALA A 42 -18.67 19.50 -7.71
N GLN A 43 -19.64 20.28 -7.22
CA GLN A 43 -19.42 21.71 -6.94
C GLN A 43 -18.30 21.94 -5.93
N MET A 44 -18.31 21.18 -4.83
CA MET A 44 -17.24 21.27 -3.81
C MET A 44 -15.87 20.93 -4.41
N ALA A 45 -15.78 19.92 -5.28
CA ALA A 45 -14.53 19.55 -5.95
C ALA A 45 -14.02 20.67 -6.87
N ASP A 46 -14.90 21.35 -7.60
CA ASP A 46 -14.55 22.49 -8.44
C ASP A 46 -14.08 23.71 -7.62
N ASP A 47 -14.74 23.99 -6.50
CA ASP A 47 -14.34 25.07 -5.59
C ASP A 47 -12.98 24.78 -4.95
N LEU A 48 -12.75 23.52 -4.52
CA LEU A 48 -11.46 23.05 -4.00
C LEU A 48 -10.35 23.15 -5.07
N LYS A 49 -10.65 22.80 -6.32
CA LYS A 49 -9.73 22.94 -7.45
C LYS A 49 -9.34 24.40 -7.67
N ALA A 50 -10.32 25.31 -7.74
CA ALA A 50 -10.07 26.74 -7.95
C ALA A 50 -9.27 27.36 -6.80
N MET A 51 -9.61 27.01 -5.56
CA MET A 51 -8.86 27.39 -4.36
C MET A 51 -7.43 26.86 -4.41
N GLY A 52 -7.27 25.57 -4.71
CA GLY A 52 -5.98 24.89 -4.78
C GLY A 52 -5.05 25.55 -5.79
N PHE A 53 -5.54 25.84 -7.01
CA PHE A 53 -4.75 26.55 -8.01
C PHE A 53 -4.36 27.96 -7.55
N ARG A 54 -5.29 28.73 -6.98
CA ARG A 54 -5.01 30.08 -6.49
C ARG A 54 -3.90 30.09 -5.45
N TYR A 55 -4.01 29.26 -4.42
CA TYR A 55 -3.02 29.22 -3.34
C TYR A 55 -1.72 28.54 -3.75
N ALA A 56 -1.74 27.55 -4.65
CA ALA A 56 -0.52 26.97 -5.21
C ALA A 56 0.30 28.00 -6.00
N THR A 57 -0.36 28.83 -6.81
CA THR A 57 0.30 29.94 -7.52
C THR A 57 0.88 30.97 -6.56
N GLN A 58 0.14 31.32 -5.49
CA GLN A 58 0.62 32.28 -4.47
C GLN A 58 1.78 31.73 -3.63
N ALA A 59 1.77 30.43 -3.32
CA ALA A 59 2.85 29.79 -2.59
C ALA A 59 4.16 29.75 -3.40
N ALA A 60 4.08 29.83 -4.73
CA ALA A 60 5.22 29.91 -5.65
C ALA A 60 6.32 28.88 -5.35
N VAL A 61 5.90 27.66 -5.00
CA VAL A 61 6.82 26.56 -4.65
C VAL A 61 7.69 26.24 -5.86
N SER A 62 9.00 26.30 -5.66
CA SER A 62 10.02 26.00 -6.68
C SER A 62 10.96 24.92 -6.16
N ILE A 63 11.70 24.29 -7.06
CA ILE A 63 12.77 23.35 -6.72
C ILE A 63 14.10 23.91 -7.21
N SER A 64 15.05 23.99 -6.30
CA SER A 64 16.41 24.44 -6.52
C SER A 64 17.39 23.34 -6.12
N VAL A 65 18.67 23.53 -6.46
CA VAL A 65 19.71 22.62 -5.99
C VAL A 65 19.81 22.75 -4.49
N GLU A 66 19.71 23.95 -3.92
CA GLU A 66 19.83 24.25 -2.49
C GLU A 66 18.79 23.51 -1.62
N ASP A 67 17.61 23.22 -2.17
CA ASP A 67 16.57 22.44 -1.48
C ASP A 67 16.99 20.97 -1.26
N LEU A 68 17.93 20.46 -2.05
CA LEU A 68 18.46 19.11 -1.94
C LEU A 68 19.54 19.04 -0.84
N GLN A 69 19.12 19.09 0.42
CA GLN A 69 20.05 19.02 1.55
C GLN A 69 20.43 17.59 1.89
N VAL A 70 21.73 17.29 1.87
CA VAL A 70 22.29 15.99 2.26
C VAL A 70 22.42 15.96 3.78
N PRO A 71 21.90 14.92 4.47
CA PRO A 71 21.97 14.85 5.93
C PRO A 71 23.44 14.71 6.38
N PRO A 72 23.90 15.46 7.38
CA PRO A 72 25.31 15.48 7.79
C PRO A 72 25.79 14.11 8.30
N ARG A 73 24.90 13.34 8.94
CA ARG A 73 25.18 12.00 9.47
C ARG A 73 25.31 10.91 8.39
N LYS A 74 25.05 11.23 7.11
CA LYS A 74 25.20 10.26 6.00
C LYS A 74 26.58 9.61 5.99
N ARG A 75 27.65 10.39 6.13
CA ARG A 75 29.03 9.88 6.06
C ARG A 75 29.35 8.91 7.19
N GLU A 76 28.85 9.20 8.38
CA GLU A 76 29.01 8.33 9.55
C GLU A 76 28.29 6.99 9.35
N LEU A 77 27.04 7.02 8.89
CA LEU A 77 26.26 5.81 8.62
C LEU A 77 26.89 4.93 7.54
N LEU A 78 27.45 5.54 6.48
CA LEU A 78 28.16 4.80 5.45
C LEU A 78 29.44 4.15 5.99
N ALA A 79 30.22 4.87 6.81
CA ALA A 79 31.43 4.33 7.41
C ALA A 79 31.14 3.17 8.39
N LEU A 80 30.05 3.27 9.16
CA LEU A 80 29.58 2.18 10.03
C LEU A 80 29.20 0.93 9.22
N ALA A 81 28.46 1.11 8.12
CA ALA A 81 28.08 0.01 7.24
C ALA A 81 29.31 -0.66 6.58
N GLU A 82 30.30 0.15 6.14
CA GLU A 82 31.55 -0.35 5.57
C GLU A 82 32.35 -1.17 6.59
N ALA A 83 32.48 -0.69 7.82
CA ALA A 83 33.15 -1.42 8.89
C ALA A 83 32.47 -2.75 9.23
N GLU A 84 31.13 -2.81 9.21
CA GLU A 84 30.39 -4.07 9.38
C GLU A 84 30.66 -5.06 8.24
N ILE A 85 30.79 -4.57 7.01
CA ILE A 85 31.07 -5.41 5.83
C ILE A 85 32.51 -5.91 5.83
N GLU A 86 33.49 -5.08 6.20
CA GLU A 86 34.88 -5.50 6.38
C GLU A 86 35.00 -6.59 7.44
N ALA A 87 34.30 -6.43 8.57
CA ALA A 87 34.25 -7.47 9.60
C ALA A 87 33.63 -8.77 9.08
N ALA A 88 32.62 -8.71 8.21
CA ALA A 88 32.05 -9.90 7.58
C ALA A 88 33.01 -10.55 6.58
N LEU A 89 33.78 -9.74 5.83
CA LEU A 89 34.81 -10.22 4.91
C LEU A 89 35.92 -10.95 5.68
N ASP A 90 36.37 -10.42 6.81
CA ASP A 90 37.38 -11.06 7.66
C ASP A 90 36.90 -12.42 8.17
N ARG A 91 35.65 -12.53 8.62
CA ARG A 91 35.05 -13.82 9.04
C ARG A 91 35.01 -14.82 7.89
N TYR A 92 34.70 -14.36 6.68
CA TYR A 92 34.72 -15.20 5.48
C TYR A 92 36.14 -15.68 5.16
N THR A 93 37.14 -14.80 5.19
CA THR A 93 38.55 -15.16 4.97
C THR A 93 39.07 -16.13 6.03
N ARG A 94 38.57 -16.06 7.28
CA ARG A 94 38.85 -17.04 8.34
C ARG A 94 38.07 -18.35 8.21
N GLY A 95 37.14 -18.47 7.27
CA GLY A 95 36.33 -19.67 7.04
C GLY A 95 35.20 -19.87 8.06
N GLU A 96 34.81 -18.84 8.80
CA GLU A 96 33.74 -18.89 9.82
C GLU A 96 32.33 -18.85 9.20
N ILE A 97 32.20 -18.21 8.04
CA ILE A 97 30.95 -18.05 7.29
C ILE A 97 31.12 -18.50 5.85
N THR A 98 30.03 -18.93 5.24
CA THR A 98 29.96 -19.29 3.82
C THR A 98 29.83 -18.06 2.92
N GLU A 99 30.06 -18.22 1.61
CA GLU A 99 29.92 -17.14 0.63
C GLU A 99 28.47 -16.62 0.54
N VAL A 100 27.49 -17.52 0.65
CA VAL A 100 26.06 -17.17 0.66
C VAL A 100 25.69 -16.36 1.91
N GLU A 101 26.18 -16.75 3.09
CA GLU A 101 25.96 -16.02 4.34
C GLU A 101 26.61 -14.63 4.30
N ARG A 102 27.83 -14.53 3.75
CA ARG A 102 28.53 -13.26 3.52
C ARG A 102 27.72 -12.36 2.59
N TYR A 103 27.30 -12.87 1.43
CA TYR A 103 26.55 -12.12 0.45
C TYR A 103 25.23 -11.58 1.02
N GLN A 104 24.48 -12.42 1.75
CA GLN A 104 23.24 -11.99 2.42
C GLN A 104 23.51 -10.92 3.48
N LYS A 105 24.58 -11.08 4.29
CA LYS A 105 24.98 -10.07 5.29
C LYS A 105 25.29 -8.72 4.65
N VAL A 106 26.03 -8.71 3.53
CA VAL A 106 26.36 -7.47 2.79
C VAL A 106 25.11 -6.75 2.30
N ILE A 107 24.18 -7.49 1.69
CA ILE A 107 22.92 -6.92 1.20
C ILE A 107 22.09 -6.32 2.34
N ASP A 108 21.96 -7.05 3.44
CA ASP A 108 21.13 -6.61 4.56
C ASP A 108 21.74 -5.41 5.29
N THR A 109 23.06 -5.37 5.46
CA THR A 109 23.77 -4.19 6.02
C THR A 109 23.56 -2.95 5.14
N TRP A 110 23.67 -3.07 3.81
CA TRP A 110 23.41 -1.93 2.92
C TRP A 110 21.95 -1.50 2.90
N ASN A 111 21.00 -2.43 2.96
CA ASN A 111 19.57 -2.10 3.06
C ASN A 111 19.27 -1.38 4.38
N GLN A 112 19.82 -1.86 5.49
CA GLN A 112 19.67 -1.21 6.79
C GLN A 112 20.24 0.22 6.77
N ALA A 113 21.47 0.41 6.29
CA ALA A 113 22.08 1.73 6.16
C ALA A 113 21.23 2.67 5.29
N ASN A 114 20.67 2.15 4.20
CA ASN A 114 19.80 2.91 3.29
C ASN A 114 18.49 3.35 3.97
N ASP A 115 17.92 2.51 4.84
CA ASP A 115 16.73 2.84 5.62
C ASP A 115 17.02 3.79 6.79
N GLU A 116 18.18 3.67 7.44
CA GLU A 116 18.63 4.61 8.47
C GLU A 116 18.87 6.00 7.87
N ILE A 117 19.56 6.09 6.72
CA ILE A 117 19.76 7.35 5.99
C ILE A 117 18.41 7.97 5.62
N LYS A 118 17.43 7.17 5.21
CA LYS A 118 16.07 7.64 4.90
C LYS A 118 15.39 8.24 6.12
N ASN A 119 15.50 7.60 7.28
CA ASN A 119 14.88 8.09 8.51
C ASN A 119 15.54 9.37 9.02
N GLU A 120 16.87 9.43 9.02
CA GLU A 120 17.64 10.64 9.36
C GLU A 120 17.32 11.79 8.41
N LEU A 121 17.15 11.51 7.12
CA LEU A 121 16.76 12.51 6.14
C LEU A 121 15.39 13.13 6.48
N MET A 122 14.41 12.30 6.83
CA MET A 122 13.07 12.78 7.18
C MET A 122 13.08 13.58 8.48
N ALA A 123 13.81 13.12 9.50
CA ALA A 123 13.99 13.84 10.76
C ALA A 123 14.66 15.20 10.53
N ASN A 124 15.70 15.25 9.68
CA ASN A 124 16.40 16.49 9.35
C ASN A 124 15.47 17.53 8.68
N PHE A 125 14.60 17.11 7.77
CA PHE A 125 13.61 18.02 7.19
C PHE A 125 12.57 18.48 8.22
N GLU A 126 12.12 17.60 9.11
CA GLU A 126 11.11 17.94 10.12
C GLU A 126 11.63 18.92 11.18
N GLU A 127 12.88 18.76 11.60
CA GLU A 127 13.49 19.57 12.64
C GLU A 127 14.06 20.90 12.11
N ASN A 128 14.75 20.86 10.95
CA ASN A 128 15.54 22.00 10.48
C ASN A 128 14.87 22.80 9.36
N ASP A 129 14.09 22.16 8.47
CA ASP A 129 13.50 22.85 7.31
C ASP A 129 12.16 22.23 6.87
N PRO A 130 11.08 22.41 7.66
CA PRO A 130 9.76 21.84 7.37
C PRO A 130 9.08 22.48 6.16
N LEU A 131 9.56 23.64 5.70
CA LEU A 131 9.07 24.36 4.53
C LEU A 131 9.87 24.07 3.26
N ASN A 132 10.83 23.15 3.33
CA ASN A 132 11.58 22.69 2.17
C ASN A 132 10.62 22.20 1.08
N SER A 133 10.77 22.72 -0.14
CA SER A 133 9.88 22.42 -1.26
C SER A 133 9.82 20.93 -1.61
N VAL A 134 10.96 20.23 -1.54
CA VAL A 134 11.05 18.79 -1.84
C VAL A 134 10.33 17.98 -0.77
N TYR A 135 10.53 18.34 0.50
CA TYR A 135 9.81 17.72 1.62
C TYR A 135 8.30 17.98 1.52
N MET A 136 7.87 19.23 1.27
CA MET A 136 6.46 19.59 1.11
C MET A 136 5.79 18.80 -0.02
N MET A 137 6.43 18.65 -1.18
CA MET A 137 5.89 17.89 -2.31
C MET A 137 5.72 16.40 -2.00
N ALA A 138 6.72 15.79 -1.35
CA ALA A 138 6.68 14.37 -0.97
C ALA A 138 5.71 14.09 0.18
N ASN A 139 5.73 14.89 1.24
CA ASN A 139 4.90 14.70 2.44
C ASN A 139 3.41 15.01 2.18
N SER A 140 3.12 15.99 1.31
CA SER A 140 1.74 16.28 0.89
C SER A 140 1.11 15.15 0.06
N GLY A 141 1.96 14.31 -0.57
CA GLY A 141 1.54 13.30 -1.54
C GLY A 141 1.13 13.89 -2.89
N ALA A 142 1.51 15.14 -3.19
CA ALA A 142 1.21 15.78 -4.46
C ALA A 142 2.04 15.15 -5.60
N ARG A 143 3.36 15.05 -5.40
CA ARG A 143 4.29 14.39 -6.32
C ARG A 143 5.57 14.05 -5.58
N GLY A 144 6.14 12.88 -5.87
CA GLY A 144 7.31 12.40 -5.16
C GLY A 144 6.95 11.43 -4.04
N ASN A 145 7.77 10.38 -3.89
CA ASN A 145 7.75 9.52 -2.71
C ASN A 145 9.05 9.73 -1.91
N VAL A 146 9.04 9.45 -0.61
CA VAL A 146 10.22 9.45 0.26
C VAL A 146 11.38 8.64 -0.34
N SER A 147 11.09 7.52 -1.00
CA SER A 147 12.10 6.73 -1.72
C SER A 147 12.78 7.49 -2.88
N GLN A 148 12.05 8.39 -3.56
CA GLN A 148 12.61 9.23 -4.63
C GLN A 148 13.43 10.38 -4.04
N VAL A 149 12.95 11.01 -2.97
CA VAL A 149 13.72 12.04 -2.24
C VAL A 149 15.03 11.45 -1.73
N ARG A 150 14.99 10.24 -1.16
CA ARG A 150 16.18 9.49 -0.75
C ARG A 150 17.21 9.32 -1.88
N GLN A 151 16.77 9.03 -3.11
CA GLN A 151 17.71 8.92 -4.24
C GLN A 151 18.34 10.25 -4.65
N LEU A 152 17.67 11.38 -4.39
CA LEU A 152 18.18 12.71 -4.71
C LEU A 152 19.27 13.16 -3.73
N VAL A 153 19.09 12.92 -2.42
CA VAL A 153 19.92 13.50 -1.35
C VAL A 153 20.52 12.49 -0.36
N GLY A 154 19.99 11.28 -0.28
CA GLY A 154 20.50 10.21 0.58
C GLY A 154 21.58 9.40 -0.14
N MET A 155 21.24 8.17 -0.48
CA MET A 155 22.02 7.29 -1.34
C MET A 155 21.10 6.62 -2.36
N ARG A 156 21.63 6.21 -3.50
CA ARG A 156 20.84 5.49 -4.50
C ARG A 156 20.60 4.03 -4.09
N GLY A 157 21.59 3.41 -3.43
CA GLY A 157 21.46 2.07 -2.83
C GLY A 157 21.85 0.92 -3.77
N LEU A 158 21.34 -0.27 -3.45
CA LEU A 158 21.58 -1.50 -4.19
C LEU A 158 20.77 -1.54 -5.50
N MET A 159 21.35 -2.19 -6.52
CA MET A 159 20.78 -2.34 -7.85
C MET A 159 20.65 -3.81 -8.22
N ALA A 160 19.61 -4.15 -8.98
CA ALA A 160 19.46 -5.47 -9.58
C ALA A 160 20.11 -5.54 -10.98
N ASN A 161 20.74 -6.68 -11.28
CA ASN A 161 21.22 -7.01 -12.62
C ASN A 161 20.06 -7.39 -13.56
N PRO A 162 20.30 -7.56 -14.88
CA PRO A 162 19.27 -7.97 -15.83
C PRO A 162 18.62 -9.33 -15.52
N GLN A 163 19.26 -10.19 -14.74
CA GLN A 163 18.73 -11.48 -14.30
C GLN A 163 17.82 -11.33 -13.07
N GLY A 164 17.89 -10.21 -12.36
CA GLY A 164 17.13 -9.93 -11.13
C GLY A 164 17.91 -10.19 -9.83
N GLU A 165 19.17 -10.56 -9.92
CA GLU A 165 20.06 -10.74 -8.77
C GLU A 165 20.59 -9.37 -8.32
N ILE A 166 20.81 -9.23 -7.01
CA ILE A 166 21.26 -7.97 -6.43
C ILE A 166 22.78 -7.86 -6.60
N ILE A 167 23.24 -6.71 -7.08
CA ILE A 167 24.68 -6.43 -7.18
C ILE A 167 25.15 -6.00 -5.78
N ASP A 168 26.16 -6.68 -5.25
CA ASP A 168 26.69 -6.47 -3.90
C ASP A 168 27.48 -5.15 -3.74
N LEU A 169 27.82 -4.50 -4.86
CA LEU A 169 28.37 -3.15 -4.91
C LEU A 169 27.26 -2.08 -4.95
N PRO A 170 27.01 -1.33 -3.88
CA PRO A 170 25.98 -0.29 -3.86
C PRO A 170 26.45 1.01 -4.53
N ILE A 171 25.48 1.85 -4.88
CA ILE A 171 25.73 3.24 -5.28
C ILE A 171 25.59 4.13 -4.05
N LYS A 172 26.73 4.58 -3.51
CA LYS A 172 26.84 5.37 -2.27
C LYS A 172 26.52 6.85 -2.50
N THR A 173 26.80 7.31 -3.71
CA THR A 173 26.50 8.67 -4.16
C THR A 173 25.00 8.87 -4.39
N ASN A 174 24.58 10.13 -4.46
CA ASN A 174 23.22 10.54 -4.82
C ASN A 174 23.22 11.46 -6.05
N PHE A 175 22.04 11.80 -6.56
CA PHE A 175 21.95 12.64 -7.77
C PHE A 175 22.48 14.05 -7.59
N ARG A 176 22.44 14.61 -6.37
CA ARG A 176 23.04 15.91 -6.08
C ARG A 176 24.56 15.86 -6.15
N GLU A 177 25.17 14.83 -5.54
CA GLU A 177 26.62 14.63 -5.49
C GLU A 177 27.18 14.21 -6.86
N GLY A 178 26.35 13.60 -7.70
CA GLY A 178 26.74 13.05 -9.00
C GLY A 178 27.14 11.58 -8.90
N LEU A 179 26.97 10.85 -10.00
CA LEU A 179 27.33 9.44 -10.09
C LEU A 179 28.65 9.28 -10.86
N THR A 180 29.50 8.36 -10.41
CA THR A 180 30.66 7.94 -11.20
C THR A 180 30.23 7.16 -12.45
N VAL A 181 31.14 7.01 -13.42
CA VAL A 181 30.86 6.25 -14.66
C VAL A 181 30.42 4.81 -14.35
N THR A 182 31.09 4.16 -13.40
CA THR A 182 30.76 2.80 -12.97
C THR A 182 29.37 2.72 -12.33
N GLU A 183 29.06 3.62 -11.40
CA GLU A 183 27.75 3.68 -10.74
C GLU A 183 26.62 3.96 -11.75
N TYR A 184 26.86 4.84 -12.72
CA TYR A 184 25.89 5.15 -13.77
C TYR A 184 25.63 3.94 -14.68
N ILE A 185 26.67 3.20 -15.07
CA ILE A 185 26.51 1.98 -15.88
C ILE A 185 25.76 0.91 -15.09
N ILE A 186 26.10 0.68 -13.82
CA ILE A 186 25.39 -0.27 -12.95
C ILE A 186 23.91 0.09 -12.85
N SER A 187 23.60 1.37 -12.63
CA SER A 187 22.22 1.84 -12.58
C SER A 187 21.47 1.68 -13.93
N SER A 188 22.18 1.68 -15.05
CA SER A 188 21.56 1.61 -16.37
C SER A 188 20.97 0.23 -16.67
N TYR A 189 21.56 -0.84 -16.12
CA TYR A 189 21.04 -2.21 -16.29
C TYR A 189 19.63 -2.36 -15.71
N GLY A 190 19.44 -1.95 -14.45
CA GLY A 190 18.15 -2.00 -13.77
C GLY A 190 17.10 -1.13 -14.45
N ALA A 191 17.48 0.10 -14.86
CA ALA A 191 16.58 1.01 -15.56
C ALA A 191 16.14 0.47 -16.94
N ARG A 192 17.07 -0.08 -17.72
CA ARG A 192 16.77 -0.66 -19.03
C ARG A 192 15.85 -1.87 -18.92
N LYS A 193 16.12 -2.77 -17.96
CA LYS A 193 15.23 -3.92 -17.70
C LYS A 193 13.82 -3.46 -17.35
N GLY A 194 13.68 -2.50 -16.44
CA GLY A 194 12.39 -1.94 -16.06
C GLY A 194 11.61 -1.37 -17.25
N LEU A 195 12.27 -0.60 -18.11
CA LEU A 195 11.65 -0.05 -19.33
C LEU A 195 11.21 -1.13 -20.32
N VAL A 196 12.05 -2.14 -20.54
CA VAL A 196 11.74 -3.26 -21.45
C VAL A 196 10.59 -4.10 -20.88
N ASP A 197 10.63 -4.44 -19.59
CA ASP A 197 9.58 -5.24 -18.94
C ASP A 197 8.23 -4.52 -19.00
N THR A 198 8.19 -3.21 -18.80
CA THR A 198 6.95 -2.46 -18.98
C THR A 198 6.46 -2.51 -20.41
N ALA A 199 7.33 -2.29 -21.39
CA ALA A 199 6.94 -2.30 -22.80
C ALA A 199 6.37 -3.67 -23.23
N LEU A 200 6.97 -4.78 -22.77
CA LEU A 200 6.53 -6.13 -23.10
C LEU A 200 5.26 -6.52 -22.34
N ARG A 201 5.23 -6.35 -21.01
CA ARG A 201 4.13 -6.86 -20.16
C ARG A 201 2.82 -6.09 -20.29
N THR A 202 2.88 -4.87 -20.84
CA THR A 202 1.65 -4.10 -21.15
C THR A 202 0.76 -4.88 -22.13
N ALA A 203 1.36 -5.54 -23.12
CA ALA A 203 0.63 -6.36 -24.08
C ALA A 203 -0.06 -7.56 -23.40
N ASP A 204 0.64 -8.23 -22.48
CA ASP A 204 0.10 -9.39 -21.75
C ASP A 204 -1.09 -9.01 -20.85
N SER A 205 -1.01 -7.87 -20.16
CA SER A 205 -2.11 -7.35 -19.33
C SER A 205 -3.32 -6.96 -20.19
N GLY A 206 -3.09 -6.34 -21.36
CA GLY A 206 -4.15 -6.05 -22.32
C GLY A 206 -4.80 -7.33 -22.88
N TYR A 207 -4.00 -8.35 -23.19
CA TYR A 207 -4.48 -9.64 -23.66
C TYR A 207 -5.32 -10.37 -22.60
N LEU A 208 -4.89 -10.36 -21.33
CA LEU A 208 -5.66 -10.87 -20.21
C LEU A 208 -7.01 -10.17 -20.10
N THR A 209 -7.03 -8.84 -20.17
CA THR A 209 -8.27 -8.04 -20.11
C THR A 209 -9.23 -8.43 -21.22
N ARG A 210 -8.73 -8.60 -22.45
CA ARG A 210 -9.55 -9.08 -23.57
C ARG A 210 -10.15 -10.46 -23.29
N ARG A 211 -9.35 -11.41 -22.81
CA ARG A 211 -9.86 -12.76 -22.46
C ARG A 211 -10.91 -12.71 -21.35
N LEU A 212 -10.71 -11.86 -20.33
CA LEU A 212 -11.71 -11.67 -19.27
C LEU A 212 -13.02 -11.12 -19.83
N VAL A 213 -12.95 -10.15 -20.75
CA VAL A 213 -14.14 -9.62 -21.44
C VAL A 213 -14.82 -10.70 -22.26
N ASP A 214 -14.08 -11.47 -23.07
CA ASP A 214 -14.63 -12.52 -23.94
C ASP A 214 -15.43 -13.57 -23.13
N VAL A 215 -14.96 -13.93 -21.93
CA VAL A 215 -15.61 -14.92 -21.04
C VAL A 215 -16.79 -14.33 -20.28
N SER A 216 -16.76 -13.04 -19.94
CA SER A 216 -17.74 -12.42 -19.03
C SER A 216 -18.77 -11.52 -19.72
N GLN A 217 -18.66 -11.27 -21.03
CA GLN A 217 -19.54 -10.35 -21.76
C GLN A 217 -21.03 -10.69 -21.66
N ASP A 218 -21.38 -11.97 -21.52
CA ASP A 218 -22.77 -12.42 -21.44
C ASP A 218 -23.39 -12.27 -20.04
N VAL A 219 -22.58 -11.88 -19.03
CA VAL A 219 -23.02 -11.74 -17.64
C VAL A 219 -23.67 -10.38 -17.42
N ILE A 220 -25.00 -10.36 -17.49
CA ILE A 220 -25.85 -9.17 -17.35
C ILE A 220 -26.84 -9.38 -16.19
N VAL A 221 -27.24 -8.31 -15.51
CA VAL A 221 -28.31 -8.35 -14.52
C VAL A 221 -29.68 -8.41 -15.19
N ARG A 222 -30.39 -9.54 -15.08
CA ARG A 222 -31.68 -9.76 -15.77
C ARG A 222 -32.88 -9.99 -14.87
N GLU A 223 -32.65 -10.34 -13.61
CA GLU A 223 -33.70 -10.69 -12.65
C GLU A 223 -33.48 -9.97 -11.32
N HIS A 224 -34.55 -9.68 -10.58
CA HIS A 224 -34.43 -9.07 -9.25
C HIS A 224 -33.92 -10.07 -8.21
N ASP A 225 -34.54 -11.25 -8.15
CA ASP A 225 -34.19 -12.31 -7.21
C ASP A 225 -34.34 -13.68 -7.90
N CYS A 226 -33.30 -14.52 -7.82
CA CYS A 226 -33.34 -15.90 -8.33
C CYS A 226 -33.92 -16.90 -7.30
N GLY A 227 -34.30 -16.45 -6.10
CA GLY A 227 -34.91 -17.29 -5.05
C GLY A 227 -33.96 -18.21 -4.28
N THR A 228 -32.67 -18.26 -4.66
CA THR A 228 -31.71 -19.17 -4.01
C THR A 228 -31.56 -18.87 -2.51
N THR A 229 -31.47 -19.93 -1.72
CA THR A 229 -31.10 -19.90 -0.30
C THR A 229 -29.60 -20.08 -0.08
N ARG A 230 -28.85 -20.40 -1.14
CA ARG A 230 -27.41 -20.66 -1.06
C ARG A 230 -26.63 -19.36 -0.95
N GLY A 231 -25.78 -19.27 0.05
CA GLY A 231 -24.86 -18.16 0.26
C GLY A 231 -23.40 -18.62 0.32
N VAL A 232 -22.50 -17.64 0.41
CA VAL A 232 -21.09 -17.83 0.69
C VAL A 232 -20.81 -17.21 2.05
N MET A 233 -20.14 -17.96 2.91
CA MET A 233 -19.65 -17.45 4.19
C MET A 233 -18.46 -16.52 3.94
N ILE A 234 -18.53 -15.30 4.46
CA ILE A 234 -17.45 -14.32 4.43
C ILE A 234 -16.98 -14.08 5.86
N GLU A 235 -15.67 -14.10 6.04
CA GLU A 235 -15.00 -13.85 7.31
C GLU A 235 -13.93 -12.75 7.17
N THR A 236 -13.37 -12.32 8.30
CA THR A 236 -12.23 -11.40 8.29
C THR A 236 -11.02 -12.06 7.62
N LEU A 237 -10.43 -11.41 6.62
CA LEU A 237 -9.25 -11.94 5.95
C LEU A 237 -8.01 -11.66 6.82
N ARG A 238 -7.44 -12.71 7.41
CA ARG A 238 -6.22 -12.65 8.23
C ARG A 238 -5.07 -13.34 7.49
N ASP A 239 -3.91 -12.69 7.45
CA ASP A 239 -2.66 -13.31 7.07
C ASP A 239 -1.80 -13.47 8.32
N SER A 240 -1.66 -14.71 8.77
CA SER A 240 -1.07 -15.07 10.07
C SER A 240 -1.77 -14.32 11.23
N ASP A 241 -1.15 -13.27 11.78
CA ASP A 241 -1.67 -12.46 12.89
C ASP A 241 -2.07 -11.04 12.45
N ARG A 242 -1.91 -10.72 11.16
CA ARG A 242 -2.25 -9.40 10.60
C ARG A 242 -3.59 -9.46 9.91
N VAL A 243 -4.55 -8.67 10.40
CA VAL A 243 -5.82 -8.45 9.70
C VAL A 243 -5.54 -7.69 8.41
N MET A 244 -5.77 -8.34 7.27
CA MET A 244 -5.61 -7.71 5.95
C MET A 244 -6.84 -6.89 5.58
N VAL A 245 -8.03 -7.50 5.70
CA VAL A 245 -9.31 -6.85 5.39
C VAL A 245 -10.33 -7.25 6.45
N ALA A 246 -10.86 -6.24 7.14
CA ALA A 246 -11.90 -6.43 8.15
C ALA A 246 -13.22 -6.91 7.52
N LEU A 247 -14.03 -7.62 8.31
CA LEU A 247 -15.36 -8.06 7.86
C LEU A 247 -16.25 -6.89 7.42
N GLU A 248 -16.18 -5.76 8.13
CA GLU A 248 -16.95 -4.53 7.82
C GLU A 248 -16.77 -4.12 6.35
N ASP A 249 -15.52 -3.99 5.90
CA ASP A 249 -15.18 -3.59 4.53
C ASP A 249 -15.63 -4.63 3.49
N ARG A 250 -15.65 -5.92 3.85
CA ARG A 250 -16.06 -7.00 2.94
C ARG A 250 -17.57 -7.10 2.79
N LEU A 251 -18.34 -6.66 3.79
CA LEU A 251 -19.79 -6.76 3.81
C LEU A 251 -20.49 -5.62 3.09
N ILE A 252 -19.90 -4.42 3.07
CA ILE A 252 -20.51 -3.24 2.44
C ILE A 252 -20.91 -3.54 1.00
N GLY A 253 -22.18 -3.26 0.68
CA GLY A 253 -22.77 -3.43 -0.64
C GLY A 253 -23.17 -4.86 -1.02
N ARG A 254 -22.95 -5.85 -0.15
CA ARG A 254 -23.46 -7.21 -0.34
C ARG A 254 -24.86 -7.37 0.23
N VAL A 255 -25.56 -8.41 -0.21
CA VAL A 255 -26.90 -8.76 0.28
C VAL A 255 -26.81 -10.01 1.15
N LEU A 256 -27.49 -9.99 2.29
CA LEU A 256 -27.47 -11.10 3.24
C LEU A 256 -28.27 -12.30 2.72
N ALA A 257 -27.71 -13.50 2.86
CA ALA A 257 -28.40 -14.76 2.59
C ALA A 257 -29.12 -15.29 3.83
N GLU A 258 -28.65 -14.94 5.03
CA GLU A 258 -29.22 -15.31 6.33
C GLU A 258 -29.40 -14.08 7.21
N ASP A 259 -30.28 -14.16 8.20
CA ASP A 259 -30.47 -13.09 9.18
C ASP A 259 -29.23 -12.97 10.06
N ILE A 260 -28.75 -11.74 10.29
CA ILE A 260 -27.68 -11.48 11.26
C ILE A 260 -28.33 -11.14 12.59
N VAL A 261 -28.02 -11.94 13.61
CA VAL A 261 -28.50 -11.78 14.98
C VAL A 261 -27.32 -11.40 15.88
N ASP A 262 -27.54 -10.43 16.78
CA ASP A 262 -26.56 -10.07 17.78
C ASP A 262 -26.42 -11.21 18.82
N PRO A 263 -25.20 -11.75 19.01
CA PRO A 263 -24.98 -12.88 19.93
C PRO A 263 -25.24 -12.53 21.40
N VAL A 264 -25.20 -11.24 21.79
CA VAL A 264 -25.37 -10.79 23.18
C VAL A 264 -26.82 -10.42 23.45
N THR A 265 -27.44 -9.64 22.56
CA THR A 265 -28.81 -9.11 22.78
C THR A 265 -29.90 -10.00 22.21
N GLY A 266 -29.57 -10.88 21.25
CA GLY A 266 -30.54 -11.68 20.51
C GLY A 266 -31.41 -10.87 19.54
N GLU A 267 -31.11 -9.58 19.33
CA GLU A 267 -31.82 -8.73 18.38
C GLU A 267 -31.38 -9.05 16.94
N VAL A 268 -32.34 -9.10 16.00
CA VAL A 268 -32.06 -9.22 14.58
C VAL A 268 -31.53 -7.88 14.06
N MET A 269 -30.23 -7.83 13.76
CA MET A 269 -29.55 -6.62 13.30
C MET A 269 -29.90 -6.27 11.86
N ALA A 270 -29.99 -7.31 11.02
CA ALA A 270 -30.36 -7.19 9.61
C ALA A 270 -30.99 -8.51 9.13
N THR A 271 -32.08 -8.39 8.38
CA THR A 271 -32.80 -9.54 7.84
C THR A 271 -32.23 -9.97 6.48
N ARG A 272 -32.51 -11.20 6.09
CA ARG A 272 -32.22 -11.79 4.79
C ARG A 272 -32.72 -10.90 3.66
N ASN A 273 -31.97 -10.91 2.55
CA ASN A 273 -32.20 -10.09 1.36
C ASN A 273 -32.06 -8.57 1.58
N THR A 274 -31.60 -8.14 2.76
CA THR A 274 -31.27 -6.73 3.00
C THR A 274 -29.86 -6.44 2.50
N PRO A 275 -29.64 -5.37 1.69
CA PRO A 275 -28.31 -4.90 1.36
C PRO A 275 -27.63 -4.27 2.56
N VAL A 276 -26.36 -4.60 2.78
CA VAL A 276 -25.56 -4.07 3.89
C VAL A 276 -25.02 -2.69 3.53
N ASN A 277 -25.43 -1.67 4.29
CA ASN A 277 -24.89 -0.32 4.22
C ASN A 277 -23.77 -0.12 5.28
N HIS A 278 -23.10 1.03 5.24
CA HIS A 278 -22.05 1.37 6.21
C HIS A 278 -22.51 1.33 7.68
N ALA A 279 -23.73 1.76 7.98
CA ALA A 279 -24.25 1.76 9.34
C ALA A 279 -24.51 0.33 9.86
N THR A 280 -25.08 -0.53 9.02
CA THR A 280 -25.30 -1.94 9.32
C THR A 280 -23.97 -2.67 9.47
N ALA A 281 -23.01 -2.44 8.58
CA ALA A 281 -21.67 -3.04 8.68
C ALA A 281 -20.96 -2.65 9.97
N ALA A 282 -21.01 -1.37 10.37
CA ALA A 282 -20.46 -0.88 11.63
C ALA A 282 -21.14 -1.49 12.85
N ARG A 283 -22.48 -1.66 12.82
CA ARG A 283 -23.21 -2.39 13.87
C ARG A 283 -22.71 -3.83 13.99
N VAL A 284 -22.61 -4.55 12.88
CA VAL A 284 -22.15 -5.96 12.84
C VAL A 284 -20.73 -6.09 13.40
N ALA A 285 -19.84 -5.16 13.04
CA ALA A 285 -18.49 -5.11 13.60
C ALA A 285 -18.48 -4.83 15.11
N ALA A 286 -19.32 -3.91 15.59
CA ALA A 286 -19.44 -3.58 17.01
C ALA A 286 -20.00 -4.74 17.86
N ALA A 287 -20.84 -5.59 17.28
CA ALA A 287 -21.36 -6.81 17.92
C ALA A 287 -20.32 -7.95 17.99
N GLY A 288 -19.12 -7.78 17.41
CA GLY A 288 -18.06 -8.79 17.46
C GLY A 288 -18.32 -10.02 16.58
N ILE A 289 -19.17 -9.88 15.56
CA ILE A 289 -19.48 -10.98 14.63
C ILE A 289 -18.31 -11.17 13.66
N GLU A 290 -17.74 -12.38 13.63
CA GLU A 290 -16.57 -12.67 12.79
C GLU A 290 -16.90 -13.21 11.40
N GLN A 291 -18.10 -13.76 11.22
CA GLN A 291 -18.55 -14.41 10.00
C GLN A 291 -19.99 -14.04 9.64
N ALA A 292 -20.28 -13.91 8.36
CA ALA A 292 -21.64 -13.68 7.86
C ALA A 292 -21.87 -14.36 6.51
N VAL A 293 -23.08 -14.90 6.32
CA VAL A 293 -23.47 -15.59 5.09
C VAL A 293 -24.14 -14.59 4.14
N VAL A 294 -23.51 -14.35 2.99
CA VAL A 294 -23.99 -13.40 1.98
C VAL A 294 -24.38 -14.11 0.69
N ARG A 295 -25.24 -13.49 -0.10
CA ARG A 295 -25.51 -13.93 -1.46
C ARG A 295 -24.30 -13.65 -2.36
N SER A 296 -24.12 -14.49 -3.37
CA SER A 296 -22.99 -14.42 -4.29
C SER A 296 -23.43 -14.68 -5.73
N PRO A 297 -22.76 -14.09 -6.74
CA PRO A 297 -22.96 -14.46 -8.13
C PRO A 297 -22.65 -15.94 -8.38
N LEU A 298 -21.75 -16.56 -7.60
CA LEU A 298 -21.37 -17.97 -7.74
C LEU A 298 -22.48 -18.94 -7.34
N THR A 299 -23.36 -18.55 -6.42
CA THR A 299 -24.50 -19.36 -5.97
C THR A 299 -25.80 -18.96 -6.65
N CYS A 300 -25.75 -18.05 -7.62
CA CYS A 300 -26.93 -17.57 -8.34
C CYS A 300 -27.53 -18.68 -9.22
N GLU A 301 -28.86 -18.76 -9.23
CA GLU A 301 -29.62 -19.74 -10.03
C GLU A 301 -30.27 -19.11 -11.27
N ALA A 302 -30.00 -17.82 -11.53
CA ALA A 302 -30.47 -17.14 -12.73
C ALA A 302 -29.81 -17.74 -13.97
N ASN A 303 -30.60 -17.98 -15.02
CA ASN A 303 -30.11 -18.66 -16.22
C ASN A 303 -29.23 -17.71 -17.06
N ARG A 304 -27.95 -18.08 -17.27
CA ARG A 304 -26.95 -17.30 -18.05
C ARG A 304 -26.95 -15.79 -17.70
N SER A 305 -27.20 -15.47 -16.43
CA SER A 305 -27.30 -14.10 -15.93
C SER A 305 -27.06 -14.09 -14.42
N VAL A 306 -27.05 -12.90 -13.82
CA VAL A 306 -26.96 -12.73 -12.37
C VAL A 306 -28.17 -11.93 -11.91
N CYS A 307 -28.77 -12.29 -10.77
CA CYS A 307 -29.85 -11.49 -10.20
C CYS A 307 -29.32 -10.31 -9.36
N ARG A 308 -30.15 -9.28 -9.19
CA ARG A 308 -29.82 -8.05 -8.44
C ARG A 308 -29.33 -8.36 -7.02
N TYR A 309 -29.97 -9.30 -6.33
CA TYR A 309 -29.60 -9.67 -4.95
C TYR A 309 -28.32 -10.50 -4.85
N CYS A 310 -28.01 -11.35 -5.84
CA CYS A 310 -26.75 -12.10 -5.83
C CYS A 310 -25.55 -11.21 -6.16
N TYR A 311 -25.72 -10.15 -6.93
CA TYR A 311 -24.66 -9.17 -7.20
C TYR A 311 -24.50 -8.14 -6.07
N GLY A 312 -25.60 -7.51 -5.64
CA GLY A 312 -25.59 -6.47 -4.62
C GLY A 312 -25.48 -5.06 -5.20
N TRP A 313 -24.61 -4.22 -4.64
CA TRP A 313 -24.45 -2.82 -5.03
C TRP A 313 -23.62 -2.64 -6.31
N SER A 314 -24.02 -1.67 -7.13
CA SER A 314 -23.11 -1.03 -8.07
C SER A 314 -22.18 -0.10 -7.27
N MET A 315 -20.89 -0.42 -7.27
CA MET A 315 -19.88 0.33 -6.51
C MET A 315 -19.73 1.79 -6.97
N ALA A 316 -20.18 2.12 -8.18
CA ALA A 316 -20.18 3.48 -8.70
C ALA A 316 -21.25 4.36 -8.02
N HIS A 317 -22.42 3.80 -7.71
CA HIS A 317 -23.57 4.54 -7.18
C HIS A 317 -23.85 4.27 -5.70
N SER A 318 -23.21 3.26 -5.10
CA SER A 318 -23.45 2.82 -3.72
C SER A 318 -24.92 2.45 -3.48
N GLN A 319 -25.56 1.90 -4.49
CA GLN A 319 -26.95 1.44 -4.50
C GLN A 319 -27.02 0.09 -5.19
N LEU A 320 -28.12 -0.65 -4.99
CA LEU A 320 -28.34 -1.92 -5.67
C LEU A 320 -28.22 -1.75 -7.20
N VAL A 321 -27.48 -2.65 -7.84
CA VAL A 321 -27.20 -2.66 -9.29
C VAL A 321 -28.47 -2.52 -10.13
N ASP A 322 -28.42 -1.80 -11.24
CA ASP A 322 -29.60 -1.60 -12.08
C ASP A 322 -29.86 -2.80 -13.01
N MET A 323 -31.13 -2.95 -13.39
CA MET A 323 -31.52 -4.00 -14.33
C MET A 323 -30.95 -3.70 -15.72
N GLY A 324 -30.33 -4.70 -16.35
CA GLY A 324 -29.66 -4.57 -17.64
C GLY A 324 -28.19 -4.14 -17.55
N GLU A 325 -27.63 -3.91 -16.36
CA GLU A 325 -26.23 -3.53 -16.20
C GLU A 325 -25.30 -4.70 -16.59
N ALA A 326 -24.31 -4.41 -17.43
CA ALA A 326 -23.34 -5.37 -17.96
C ALA A 326 -22.21 -5.64 -16.95
N VAL A 327 -22.55 -6.25 -15.82
CA VAL A 327 -21.64 -6.47 -14.69
C VAL A 327 -20.40 -7.30 -15.03
N GLY A 328 -20.49 -8.19 -16.03
CA GLY A 328 -19.34 -8.96 -16.50
C GLY A 328 -18.25 -8.09 -17.13
N ILE A 329 -18.64 -7.17 -18.02
CA ILE A 329 -17.72 -6.20 -18.64
C ILE A 329 -17.07 -5.30 -17.57
N ILE A 330 -17.88 -4.80 -16.63
CA ILE A 330 -17.40 -3.96 -15.52
C ILE A 330 -16.38 -4.73 -14.67
N ALA A 331 -16.66 -5.99 -14.34
CA ALA A 331 -15.76 -6.85 -13.57
C ALA A 331 -14.43 -7.10 -14.31
N ALA A 332 -14.49 -7.42 -15.61
CA ALA A 332 -13.30 -7.65 -16.42
C ALA A 332 -12.40 -6.40 -16.49
N GLN A 333 -12.97 -5.21 -16.68
CA GLN A 333 -12.22 -3.95 -16.67
C GLN A 333 -11.65 -3.61 -15.29
N SER A 334 -12.42 -3.86 -14.23
CA SER A 334 -12.00 -3.62 -12.84
C SER A 334 -10.83 -4.51 -12.41
N ILE A 335 -10.57 -5.61 -13.12
CA ILE A 335 -9.37 -6.44 -12.93
C ILE A 335 -8.26 -6.01 -13.91
N GLY A 336 -8.61 -5.79 -15.18
CA GLY A 336 -7.66 -5.55 -16.26
C GLY A 336 -6.93 -4.21 -16.19
N GLU A 337 -7.64 -3.12 -15.90
CA GLU A 337 -7.06 -1.77 -15.83
C GLU A 337 -6.07 -1.66 -14.66
N PRO A 338 -6.42 -2.07 -13.42
CA PRO A 338 -5.45 -2.11 -12.33
C PRO A 338 -4.31 -3.10 -12.57
N GLY A 339 -4.57 -4.25 -13.20
CA GLY A 339 -3.53 -5.23 -13.56
C GLY A 339 -2.47 -4.62 -14.48
N THR A 340 -2.90 -3.90 -15.52
CA THR A 340 -2.01 -3.18 -16.44
C THR A 340 -1.26 -2.05 -15.71
N GLN A 341 -1.94 -1.33 -14.82
CA GLN A 341 -1.30 -0.28 -14.02
C GLN A 341 -0.23 -0.83 -13.07
N LEU A 342 -0.46 -2.00 -12.47
CA LEU A 342 0.50 -2.66 -11.57
C LEU A 342 1.73 -3.13 -12.34
N THR A 343 1.57 -3.75 -13.51
CA THR A 343 2.70 -4.19 -14.35
C THR A 343 3.50 -3.02 -14.88
N MET A 344 2.88 -1.85 -15.13
CA MET A 344 3.63 -0.64 -15.41
C MET A 344 4.37 -0.13 -14.16
N ARG A 345 3.65 0.19 -13.08
CA ARG A 345 4.21 0.91 -11.92
C ARG A 345 5.27 0.14 -11.13
N THR A 346 5.20 -1.19 -11.07
CA THR A 346 6.11 -1.99 -10.21
C THR A 346 7.54 -2.06 -10.74
N PHE A 347 7.75 -2.00 -12.05
CA PHE A 347 9.09 -2.22 -12.65
C PHE A 347 9.81 -0.93 -13.04
N HIS A 348 9.16 0.23 -12.94
CA HIS A 348 9.74 1.53 -13.24
C HIS A 348 10.62 2.13 -12.13
N THR A 349 10.83 1.44 -11.01
CA THR A 349 11.67 1.92 -9.90
C THR A 349 13.17 1.96 -10.24
N GLY A 350 13.55 1.62 -11.48
CA GLY A 350 14.92 1.76 -11.99
C GLY A 350 15.88 0.69 -11.49
N GLY A 351 15.36 -0.46 -11.03
CA GLY A 351 16.15 -1.55 -10.46
C GLY A 351 16.64 -1.30 -9.04
N VAL A 352 16.19 -0.22 -8.39
CA VAL A 352 16.49 0.07 -6.98
C VAL A 352 15.81 -0.98 -6.10
N PHE A 353 16.61 -1.72 -5.34
CA PHE A 353 16.09 -2.67 -4.38
C PHE A 353 15.66 -1.97 -3.09
N THR A 354 14.47 -2.34 -2.60
CA THR A 354 13.99 -1.97 -1.27
C THR A 354 13.41 -3.21 -0.62
N GLY A 355 14.23 -3.96 0.10
CA GLY A 355 13.77 -5.09 0.90
C GLY A 355 13.14 -4.60 2.21
N GLU A 356 12.08 -5.26 2.68
CA GLU A 356 11.63 -5.09 4.06
C GLU A 356 12.62 -5.80 5.00
N VAL A 357 13.39 -5.02 5.76
CA VAL A 357 14.28 -5.57 6.78
C VAL A 357 13.44 -5.95 8.00
N ALA A 358 13.62 -7.17 8.50
CA ALA A 358 12.99 -7.58 9.75
C ALA A 358 13.42 -6.62 10.87
N ARG A 359 12.45 -6.08 11.62
CA ARG A 359 12.72 -5.09 12.67
C ARG A 359 13.62 -5.70 13.75
N GLN A 360 14.87 -5.26 13.82
CA GLN A 360 15.78 -5.65 14.88
C GLN A 360 15.56 -4.74 16.11
N LEU A 361 15.35 -5.35 17.27
CA LEU A 361 15.33 -4.65 18.55
C LEU A 361 16.68 -4.87 19.23
N ARG A 362 17.51 -3.83 19.25
CA ARG A 362 18.78 -3.84 19.99
C ARG A 362 18.56 -3.24 21.37
N ALA A 363 19.07 -3.91 22.40
CA ALA A 363 19.06 -3.36 23.75
C ALA A 363 19.99 -2.14 23.81
N PRO A 364 19.57 -1.01 24.42
CA PRO A 364 20.39 0.20 24.50
C PRO A 364 21.56 0.08 25.48
N PHE A 365 21.60 -0.99 26.27
CA PHE A 365 22.66 -1.27 27.24
C PHE A 365 23.00 -2.76 27.27
N ALA A 366 24.22 -3.08 27.71
CA ALA A 366 24.63 -4.45 27.96
C ALA A 366 23.88 -5.02 29.17
N GLY A 367 23.26 -6.19 29.01
CA GLY A 367 22.48 -6.83 30.07
C GLY A 367 22.29 -8.32 29.81
N LYS A 368 21.76 -9.04 30.82
CA LYS A 368 21.36 -10.44 30.68
C LYS A 368 19.88 -10.53 30.38
N VAL A 369 19.53 -11.09 29.23
CA VAL A 369 18.14 -11.40 28.87
C VAL A 369 17.71 -12.65 29.64
N LYS A 370 16.58 -12.58 30.33
CA LYS A 370 15.96 -13.72 31.02
C LYS A 370 14.60 -13.98 30.40
N PHE A 371 14.46 -15.12 29.75
CA PHE A 371 13.18 -15.57 29.19
C PHE A 371 12.31 -16.19 30.29
N ASP A 372 10.99 -16.10 30.13
CA ASP A 372 10.06 -16.71 31.08
C ASP A 372 10.09 -18.26 30.97
N ARG A 373 9.70 -18.96 32.03
CA ARG A 373 9.87 -20.43 32.18
C ARG A 373 9.07 -21.26 31.16
N GLY A 374 8.14 -20.65 30.42
CA GLY A 374 7.33 -21.31 29.39
C GLY A 374 7.87 -21.20 27.96
N LEU A 375 8.90 -20.38 27.70
CA LEU A 375 9.38 -20.15 26.34
C LEU A 375 10.29 -21.30 25.87
N ARG A 376 9.78 -22.13 24.95
CA ARG A 376 10.60 -23.13 24.27
C ARG A 376 11.43 -22.45 23.18
N THR A 377 12.72 -22.76 23.14
CA THR A 377 13.63 -22.20 22.15
C THR A 377 14.37 -23.31 21.43
N ARG A 378 14.59 -23.11 20.13
CA ARG A 378 15.37 -24.00 19.28
C ARG A 378 16.61 -23.27 18.77
N ALA A 379 17.76 -23.96 18.79
CA ALA A 379 18.97 -23.45 18.15
C ALA A 379 18.74 -23.31 16.63
N TYR A 380 18.97 -22.11 16.11
CA TYR A 380 18.77 -21.73 14.73
C TYR A 380 19.98 -20.93 14.25
N ARG A 381 20.60 -21.35 13.16
CA ARG A 381 21.64 -20.56 12.50
C ARG A 381 20.96 -19.52 11.62
N THR A 382 21.23 -18.24 11.91
CA THR A 382 20.67 -17.13 11.14
C THR A 382 21.17 -17.14 9.70
N ARG A 383 20.49 -16.40 8.82
CA ARG A 383 20.91 -16.18 7.43
C ARG A 383 22.27 -15.46 7.30
N HIS A 384 22.83 -14.98 8.42
CA HIS A 384 24.12 -14.30 8.51
C HIS A 384 25.24 -15.19 9.07
N GLY A 385 24.95 -16.46 9.36
CA GLY A 385 25.92 -17.39 9.96
C GLY A 385 26.14 -17.21 11.46
N GLU A 386 25.28 -16.45 12.14
CA GLU A 386 25.29 -16.30 13.60
C GLU A 386 24.37 -17.32 14.26
N ASP A 387 24.79 -17.90 15.38
CA ASP A 387 23.98 -18.81 16.18
C ASP A 387 22.93 -18.01 16.97
N ALA A 388 21.66 -18.35 16.79
CA ALA A 388 20.51 -17.71 17.44
C ALA A 388 19.55 -18.74 18.05
N LEU A 389 18.63 -18.24 18.86
CA LEU A 389 17.53 -19.03 19.44
C LEU A 389 16.21 -18.56 18.84
N GLN A 390 15.49 -19.47 18.18
CA GLN A 390 14.15 -19.22 17.67
C GLN A 390 13.12 -19.63 18.74
N ALA A 391 12.22 -18.73 19.10
CA ALA A 391 11.11 -19.05 19.99
C ALA A 391 10.08 -19.92 19.25
N GLU A 392 9.70 -21.05 19.86
CA GLU A 392 8.58 -21.87 19.40
C GLU A 392 7.30 -21.30 20.01
N SER A 393 6.36 -20.90 19.14
CA SER A 393 5.01 -20.45 19.51
C SER A 393 4.14 -21.60 19.98
#